data_AF-A0A183TW57-F1
#
_entry.id   AF-A0A183TW57-F1
#
_cell.length_a   1.000
_cell.length_b   1.000
_cell.length_c   1.000
_cell.angle_alpha   90.00
_cell.angle_beta   90.00
_cell.angle_gamma   90.00
#
_symmetry.space_group_name_H-M   'P 1'
#
loop_
_entity.id
_entity.type
_entity.pdbx_description
1 polymer ?
#
loop_
_entity_poly.entity_id
_entity_poly.type
_entity_poly.pdbx_seq_one_letter_code
_entity_poly.pdbx_strand_id
1 'polypeptide(L)'
;MLNRSNILGAAMLSIATYLIHLVHGNNEPLNLYCTIILIAIVFIMSFLSFYQEKKARKVVSDFKLLLPASCIVLRDCEERQIPPEQLVVGDLVMISAGARIPADLRILQSNGLKLETSAITGEGQPIDYTHEAAAPHISMFDARNLALKGSFCIEGDGIGVVIRTGKYTVLGGIADLHRHVGTTQSKLQTEINQFVQFISILALGMAVFFFLIGCVVARFENVLDHFITGFLVIIVANVPQGLPAMVMSQLAIIARRMAKKNVFIKKLDVIDELGAATVVATDKTGTITQNLMVLTDLWYNRRHYIGHCDMGNPGRSAMRQAAVCDELERPLPDILTVMSVCNRAQFERVRKSMRRVWTQRALQKATNERNHIAGLTKKFTVV
;
A
#
# COMPACT_ATOMS: atom_id res chain seq x y z
N MET A 1 0.67 9.89 -20.52
CA MET A 1 1.55 10.96 -21.04
C MET A 1 1.21 11.38 -22.47
N LEU A 2 0.83 10.46 -23.37
CA LEU A 2 0.42 10.80 -24.75
C LEU A 2 -0.76 11.79 -24.85
N ASN A 3 -1.81 11.63 -24.02
CA ASN A 3 -2.93 12.59 -24.01
C ASN A 3 -2.53 14.02 -23.61
N ARG A 4 -1.51 14.19 -22.75
CA ARG A 4 -0.99 15.53 -22.41
C ARG A 4 -0.26 16.16 -23.59
N SER A 5 0.49 15.37 -24.35
CA SER A 5 1.21 15.79 -25.57
C SER A 5 0.24 16.27 -26.65
N ASN A 6 -0.81 15.48 -26.93
CA ASN A 6 -1.74 15.80 -28.01
C ASN A 6 -2.63 17.00 -27.68
N ILE A 7 -3.02 17.18 -26.41
CA ILE A 7 -3.80 18.34 -25.96
C ILE A 7 -2.94 19.61 -25.92
N LEU A 8 -1.68 19.54 -25.46
CA LEU A 8 -0.76 20.68 -25.55
C LEU A 8 -0.48 21.06 -27.01
N GLY A 9 -0.30 20.06 -27.88
CA GLY A 9 -0.09 20.26 -29.31
C GLY A 9 -1.29 20.94 -29.98
N ALA A 10 -2.51 20.48 -29.69
CA ALA A 10 -3.75 21.10 -30.20
C ALA A 10 -3.98 22.51 -29.63
N ALA A 11 -3.64 22.74 -28.35
CA ALA A 11 -3.72 24.06 -27.72
C ALA A 11 -2.71 25.05 -28.31
N MET A 12 -1.48 24.61 -28.54
CA MET A 12 -0.45 25.41 -29.20
C MET A 12 -0.81 25.70 -30.66
N LEU A 13 -1.37 24.72 -31.38
CA LEU A 13 -1.87 24.95 -32.75
C LEU A 13 -3.02 25.94 -32.78
N SER A 14 -3.99 25.83 -31.84
CA SER A 14 -5.13 26.74 -31.72
C SER A 14 -4.70 28.18 -31.42
N ILE A 15 -3.74 28.35 -30.50
CA ILE A 15 -3.15 29.65 -30.17
C ILE A 15 -2.38 30.21 -31.38
N ALA A 16 -1.62 29.37 -32.09
CA ALA A 16 -0.91 29.78 -33.29
C ALA A 16 -1.88 30.22 -34.41
N THR A 17 -2.97 29.49 -34.64
CA THR A 17 -4.01 29.89 -35.62
C THR A 17 -4.71 31.19 -35.23
N TYR A 18 -4.98 31.41 -33.94
CA TYR A 18 -5.55 32.67 -33.47
C TYR A 18 -4.60 33.85 -33.70
N LEU A 19 -3.31 33.67 -33.42
CA LEU A 19 -2.28 34.69 -33.69
C LEU A 19 -2.13 34.98 -35.18
N ILE A 20 -2.17 33.95 -36.04
CA ILE A 20 -2.10 34.10 -37.50
C ILE A 20 -3.35 34.82 -38.05
N HIS A 21 -4.53 34.52 -37.50
CA HIS A 21 -5.80 35.15 -37.88
C HIS A 21 -5.90 36.60 -37.38
N LEU A 22 -5.35 36.91 -36.20
CA LEU A 22 -5.23 38.29 -35.69
C LEU A 22 -4.31 39.14 -36.59
N VAL A 23 -3.29 38.52 -37.19
CA VAL A 23 -2.36 39.17 -38.13
C VAL A 23 -2.96 39.34 -39.54
N HIS A 24 -3.91 38.49 -39.96
CA HIS A 24 -4.52 38.53 -41.31
C HIS A 24 -5.82 39.34 -41.43
N GLY A 25 -6.36 39.92 -40.35
CA GLY A 25 -7.32 41.02 -40.42
C GLY A 25 -8.75 40.70 -40.91
N ASN A 26 -9.14 39.43 -41.06
CA ASN A 26 -10.53 39.07 -41.37
C ASN A 26 -11.32 38.81 -40.08
N ASN A 27 -12.28 39.67 -39.75
CA ASN A 27 -13.13 39.58 -38.55
C ASN A 27 -14.36 38.69 -38.78
N GLU A 28 -14.16 37.40 -39.01
CA GLU A 28 -15.24 36.40 -38.96
C GLU A 28 -15.53 36.06 -37.47
N PRO A 29 -16.70 36.44 -36.91
CA PRO A 29 -17.00 36.23 -35.49
C PRO A 29 -17.05 34.74 -35.11
N LEU A 30 -17.36 33.86 -36.05
CA LEU A 30 -17.43 32.41 -35.85
C LEU A 30 -16.08 31.80 -35.40
N ASN A 31 -14.99 32.22 -36.03
CA ASN A 31 -13.63 31.72 -35.73
C ASN A 31 -13.15 32.15 -34.33
N LEU A 32 -13.58 33.34 -33.88
CA LEU A 32 -13.28 33.84 -32.54
C LEU A 32 -14.00 33.02 -31.45
N TYR A 33 -15.28 32.67 -31.65
CA TYR A 33 -16.01 31.80 -30.73
C TYR A 33 -15.40 30.39 -30.64
N CYS A 34 -15.04 29.78 -31.77
CA CYS A 34 -14.40 28.46 -31.78
C CYS A 34 -13.07 28.46 -31.00
N THR A 35 -12.25 29.50 -31.16
CA THR A 35 -10.97 29.63 -30.45
C THR A 35 -11.16 29.75 -28.93
N ILE A 36 -12.08 30.61 -28.49
CA ILE A 36 -12.36 30.82 -27.06
C ILE A 36 -12.87 29.53 -26.41
N ILE A 37 -13.76 28.80 -27.09
CA ILE A 37 -14.29 27.53 -26.60
C ILE A 37 -13.19 26.47 -26.46
N LEU A 38 -12.29 26.36 -27.44
CA LEU A 38 -11.17 25.40 -27.40
C LEU A 38 -10.19 25.70 -26.26
N ILE A 39 -9.83 26.97 -26.06
CA ILE A 39 -8.96 27.39 -24.95
C ILE A 39 -9.59 27.06 -23.60
N ALA A 40 -10.90 27.32 -23.45
CA ALA A 40 -11.62 27.02 -22.22
C ALA A 40 -11.62 25.51 -21.89
N ILE A 41 -11.85 24.66 -22.88
CA ILE A 41 -11.84 23.19 -22.72
C ILE A 41 -10.45 22.71 -22.27
N VAL A 42 -9.37 23.18 -22.92
CA VAL A 42 -7.99 22.82 -22.57
C VAL A 42 -7.66 23.23 -21.13
N PHE A 43 -8.04 24.45 -20.74
CA PHE A 43 -7.78 24.96 -19.40
C PHE A 43 -8.47 24.14 -18.32
N ILE A 44 -9.76 23.83 -18.49
CA ILE A 44 -10.54 23.00 -17.57
C ILE A 44 -9.93 21.60 -17.44
N MET A 45 -9.53 20.99 -18.56
CA MET A 45 -8.93 19.64 -18.55
C MET A 45 -7.56 19.61 -17.86
N SER A 46 -6.73 20.63 -18.07
CA SER A 46 -5.43 20.76 -17.40
C SER A 46 -5.59 20.92 -15.89
N PHE A 47 -6.54 21.77 -15.46
CA PHE A 47 -6.84 21.98 -14.05
C PHE A 47 -7.33 20.70 -13.34
N LEU A 48 -8.25 19.96 -13.97
CA LEU A 48 -8.74 18.69 -13.44
C LEU A 48 -7.61 17.65 -13.32
N SER A 49 -6.72 17.57 -14.31
CA SER A 49 -5.55 16.67 -14.28
C SER A 49 -4.60 17.01 -13.13
N PHE A 50 -4.31 18.31 -12.92
CA PHE A 50 -3.47 18.77 -11.81
C PHE A 50 -4.08 18.44 -10.44
N TYR A 51 -5.41 18.60 -10.30
CA TYR A 51 -6.09 18.32 -9.04
C TYR A 51 -6.05 16.82 -8.68
N GLN A 52 -6.21 15.94 -9.66
CA GLN A 52 -6.11 14.48 -9.46
C GLN A 52 -4.71 14.06 -9.01
N GLU A 53 -3.66 14.69 -9.56
CA GLU A 53 -2.27 14.38 -9.25
C GLU A 53 -1.87 14.81 -7.83
N LYS A 54 -2.40 15.94 -7.35
CA LYS A 54 -2.17 16.44 -5.98
C LYS A 54 -2.78 15.51 -4.92
N LYS A 55 -3.94 14.90 -5.21
CA LYS A 55 -4.61 13.95 -4.31
C LYS A 55 -3.81 12.65 -4.16
N ALA A 56 -3.13 12.20 -5.20
CA ALA A 56 -2.29 11.00 -5.17
C ALA A 56 -1.02 11.16 -4.31
N ARG A 57 -0.40 12.35 -4.30
CA ARG A 57 0.86 12.60 -3.55
C ARG A 57 0.66 12.68 -2.04
N LYS A 58 -0.50 13.14 -1.57
CA LYS A 58 -0.79 13.32 -0.13
C LYS A 58 -0.83 12.01 0.66
N VAL A 59 -1.08 10.88 -0.01
CA VAL A 59 -1.10 9.54 0.62
C VAL A 59 0.32 9.04 0.99
N VAL A 60 1.37 9.58 0.37
CA VAL A 60 2.75 9.14 0.56
C VAL A 60 3.44 9.87 1.73
N SER A 61 3.01 11.09 2.07
CA SER A 61 3.58 11.87 3.18
C SER A 61 3.24 11.32 4.56
N ASP A 62 2.11 10.63 4.68
CA ASP A 62 1.57 10.16 5.97
C ASP A 62 2.36 8.97 6.54
N PHE A 63 3.19 8.31 5.72
CA PHE A 63 4.06 7.21 6.16
C PHE A 63 5.30 7.66 6.93
N LYS A 64 5.70 8.94 6.84
CA LYS A 64 6.85 9.47 7.59
C LYS A 64 6.57 9.63 9.09
N LEU A 65 5.30 9.59 9.50
CA LEU A 65 4.85 9.79 10.89
C LEU A 65 4.89 8.51 11.75
N LEU A 66 5.38 7.39 11.20
CA LEU A 66 5.46 6.09 11.90
C LEU A 66 6.86 5.78 12.47
N LEU A 67 7.78 6.74 12.45
CA LEU A 67 9.13 6.58 12.99
C LEU A 67 9.12 6.71 14.54
N PRO A 68 9.89 5.88 15.26
CA PRO A 68 9.94 5.92 16.72
C PRO A 68 10.53 7.23 17.25
N ALA A 69 10.05 7.68 18.42
CA ALA A 69 10.21 9.04 18.93
C ALA A 69 11.58 9.38 19.55
N SER A 70 12.41 8.40 19.91
CA SER A 70 13.77 8.60 20.46
C SER A 70 14.51 7.26 20.67
N CYS A 71 15.84 7.30 20.81
CA CYS A 71 16.67 6.16 21.21
C CYS A 71 17.73 6.58 22.26
N ILE A 72 18.21 5.63 23.06
CA ILE A 72 19.23 5.87 24.09
C ILE A 72 20.57 5.36 23.58
N VAL A 73 21.58 6.22 23.57
CA VAL A 73 22.95 5.89 23.17
C VAL A 73 23.93 6.15 24.30
N LEU A 74 25.03 5.40 24.32
CA LEU A 74 26.17 5.64 25.18
C LEU A 74 27.25 6.37 24.38
N ARG A 75 27.43 7.66 24.64
CA ARG A 75 28.49 8.51 24.04
C ARG A 75 29.23 9.21 25.16
N ASP A 76 30.56 9.31 25.07
CA ASP A 76 31.40 9.90 26.11
C ASP A 76 31.20 9.24 27.50
N CYS A 77 30.88 7.94 27.52
CA CYS A 77 30.50 7.17 28.72
C CYS A 77 29.23 7.68 29.45
N GLU A 78 28.41 8.50 28.80
CA GLU A 78 27.13 8.99 29.33
C GLU A 78 25.96 8.48 28.48
N GLU A 79 24.87 8.11 29.15
CA GLU A 79 23.61 7.80 28.50
C GLU A 79 22.95 9.08 28.01
N ARG A 80 22.74 9.17 26.70
CA ARG A 80 22.09 10.32 26.06
C ARG A 80 20.92 9.84 25.23
N GLN A 81 19.76 10.46 25.44
CA GLN A 81 18.59 10.24 24.58
C GLN A 81 18.71 11.12 23.34
N ILE A 82 18.85 10.50 22.17
CA ILE A 82 18.98 11.20 20.88
C ILE A 82 17.88 10.77 19.91
N PRO A 83 17.49 11.64 18.97
CA PRO A 83 16.62 11.24 17.88
C PRO A 83 17.33 10.22 16.96
N PRO A 84 16.61 9.21 16.40
CA PRO A 84 17.21 8.15 15.58
C PRO A 84 17.96 8.67 14.34
N GLU A 85 17.65 9.87 13.85
CA GLU A 85 18.31 10.50 12.71
C GLU A 85 19.77 10.91 13.00
N GLN A 86 20.14 11.09 14.27
CA GLN A 86 21.49 11.46 14.69
C GLN A 86 22.39 10.26 14.96
N LEU A 87 21.86 9.04 14.79
CA LEU A 87 22.59 7.80 15.00
C LEU A 87 23.58 7.54 13.86
N VAL A 88 24.82 7.22 14.21
CA VAL A 88 25.89 6.90 13.25
C VAL A 88 26.43 5.49 13.47
N VAL A 89 27.09 4.95 12.45
CA VAL A 89 27.78 3.65 12.57
C VAL A 89 28.87 3.76 13.63
N GLY A 90 28.94 2.78 14.52
CA GLY A 90 29.87 2.75 15.65
C GLY A 90 29.29 3.27 16.97
N ASP A 91 28.11 3.90 16.98
CA ASP A 91 27.44 4.26 18.24
C ASP A 91 27.09 3.01 19.05
N LEU A 92 27.14 3.13 20.38
CA LEU A 92 26.61 2.14 21.30
C LEU A 92 25.17 2.50 21.64
N VAL A 93 24.25 1.60 21.36
CA VAL A 93 22.80 1.76 21.60
C VAL A 93 22.39 0.85 22.73
N MET A 94 21.65 1.42 23.68
CA MET A 94 20.99 0.64 24.71
C MET A 94 19.64 0.13 24.20
N ILE A 95 19.43 -1.16 24.41
CA ILE A 95 18.21 -1.87 24.09
C ILE A 95 17.52 -2.16 25.42
N SER A 96 16.26 -1.74 25.54
CA SER A 96 15.44 -1.97 26.72
C SER A 96 14.06 -2.48 26.31
N ALA A 97 13.45 -3.29 27.17
CA ALA A 97 12.11 -3.79 26.97
C ALA A 97 11.11 -2.66 26.67
N GLY A 98 10.25 -2.88 25.67
CA GLY A 98 9.27 -1.90 25.19
C GLY A 98 9.80 -0.92 24.13
N ALA A 99 11.09 -0.95 23.81
CA ALA A 99 11.68 -0.11 22.76
C ALA A 99 11.73 -0.81 21.40
N ARG A 100 11.67 -0.01 20.33
CA ARG A 100 11.98 -0.48 18.97
C ARG A 100 13.46 -0.24 18.65
N ILE A 101 14.05 -1.20 17.97
CA ILE A 101 15.44 -1.14 17.53
C ILE A 101 15.59 -0.05 16.43
N PRO A 102 16.40 1.00 16.65
CA PRO A 102 16.44 2.18 15.77
C PRO A 102 17.26 1.99 14.47
N ALA A 103 18.22 1.06 14.49
CA ALA A 103 19.16 0.77 13.40
C ALA A 103 19.61 -0.71 13.45
N ASP A 104 20.38 -1.19 12.50
CA ASP A 104 20.91 -2.57 12.62
C ASP A 104 22.09 -2.56 13.59
N LEU A 105 22.01 -3.39 14.62
CA LEU A 105 22.96 -3.45 15.73
C LEU A 105 23.60 -4.84 15.83
N ARG A 106 24.92 -4.88 16.07
CA ARG A 106 25.60 -6.08 16.57
C ARG A 106 25.55 -6.07 18.08
N ILE A 107 24.92 -7.08 18.68
CA ILE A 107 24.71 -7.17 20.12
C ILE A 107 26.04 -7.49 20.83
N LEU A 108 26.47 -6.62 21.73
CA LEU A 108 27.69 -6.80 22.53
C LEU A 108 27.39 -7.39 23.90
N GLN A 109 26.22 -7.08 24.46
CA GLN A 109 25.75 -7.60 25.73
C GLN A 109 24.25 -7.84 25.67
N SER A 110 23.80 -8.92 26.28
CA SER A 110 22.39 -9.33 26.31
C SER A 110 22.06 -9.93 27.68
N ASN A 111 20.97 -9.49 28.30
CA ASN A 111 20.42 -10.07 29.52
C ASN A 111 18.95 -10.45 29.28
N GLY A 112 18.69 -11.74 29.01
CA GLY A 112 17.35 -12.23 28.71
C GLY A 112 16.68 -11.56 27.51
N LEU A 113 17.48 -11.07 26.55
CA LEU A 113 17.01 -10.21 25.47
C LEU A 113 16.16 -10.99 24.47
N LYS A 114 14.87 -10.66 24.38
CA LYS A 114 13.93 -11.24 23.42
C LYS A 114 13.41 -10.19 22.46
N LEU A 115 13.64 -10.43 21.17
CA LEU A 115 13.19 -9.54 20.10
C LEU A 115 12.11 -10.20 19.24
N GLU A 116 11.11 -9.41 18.88
CA GLU A 116 10.13 -9.73 17.85
C GLU A 116 10.58 -9.12 16.52
N THR A 117 10.65 -9.92 15.47
CA THR A 117 11.15 -9.51 14.14
C THR A 117 10.07 -9.46 13.06
N SER A 118 8.80 -9.40 13.45
CA SER A 118 7.63 -9.42 12.54
C SER A 118 7.67 -8.36 11.43
N ALA A 119 8.32 -7.22 11.68
CA ALA A 119 8.51 -6.17 10.68
C ALA A 119 9.36 -6.58 9.46
N ILE A 120 10.19 -7.62 9.59
CA ILE A 120 11.13 -8.07 8.56
C ILE A 120 10.78 -9.50 8.12
N THR A 121 10.55 -10.41 9.07
CA THR A 121 10.31 -11.83 8.81
C THR A 121 8.83 -12.18 8.65
N GLY A 122 7.93 -11.29 9.08
CA GLY A 122 6.49 -11.57 9.16
C GLY A 122 6.08 -12.50 10.31
N GLU A 123 7.05 -13.05 11.04
CA GLU A 123 6.79 -13.98 12.14
C GLU A 123 6.78 -13.21 13.47
N GLY A 124 5.67 -13.32 14.22
CA GLY A 124 5.44 -12.60 15.48
C GLY A 124 5.96 -13.31 16.73
N GLN A 125 6.63 -14.46 16.57
CA GLN A 125 7.16 -15.19 17.72
C GLN A 125 8.39 -14.48 18.30
N PRO A 126 8.43 -14.21 19.62
CA PRO A 126 9.63 -13.68 20.27
C PRO A 126 10.76 -14.70 20.20
N ILE A 127 11.97 -14.24 19.90
CA ILE A 127 13.15 -15.12 19.87
C ILE A 127 14.24 -14.53 20.76
N ASP A 128 14.99 -15.41 21.42
CA ASP A 128 16.13 -15.03 22.25
C ASP A 128 17.32 -14.57 21.38
N TYR A 129 17.91 -13.44 21.77
CA TYR A 129 19.10 -12.88 21.17
C TYR A 129 20.26 -12.89 22.17
N THR A 130 21.45 -13.18 21.67
CA THR A 130 22.68 -13.33 22.46
C THR A 130 23.81 -12.47 21.89
N HIS A 131 24.81 -12.17 22.71
CA HIS A 131 26.02 -11.46 22.28
C HIS A 131 27.04 -12.39 21.58
N GLU A 132 26.89 -13.70 21.69
CA GLU A 132 27.81 -14.70 21.12
C GLU A 132 27.98 -14.56 19.60
N ALA A 133 29.12 -15.01 19.08
CA ALA A 133 29.37 -14.98 17.65
C ALA A 133 28.53 -16.04 16.93
N ALA A 134 27.70 -15.62 15.97
CA ALA A 134 27.03 -16.53 15.06
C ALA A 134 28.05 -17.23 14.15
N ALA A 135 27.77 -18.48 13.79
CA ALA A 135 28.63 -19.24 12.89
C ALA A 135 28.61 -18.65 11.45
N PRO A 136 29.69 -18.78 10.66
CA PRO A 136 29.81 -18.11 9.36
C PRO A 136 28.77 -18.51 8.31
N HIS A 137 28.17 -19.70 8.46
CA HIS A 137 27.18 -20.24 7.52
C HIS A 137 25.73 -19.82 7.85
N ILE A 138 25.51 -19.14 8.99
CA ILE A 138 24.18 -18.71 9.42
C ILE A 138 23.82 -17.42 8.68
N SER A 139 22.61 -17.38 8.13
CA SER A 139 22.07 -16.18 7.49
C SER A 139 21.93 -15.03 8.49
N MET A 140 22.08 -13.80 8.03
CA MET A 140 21.86 -12.61 8.87
C MET A 140 20.47 -12.53 9.52
N PHE A 141 19.45 -13.17 8.93
CA PHE A 141 18.10 -13.20 9.51
C PHE A 141 17.95 -14.21 10.67
N ASP A 142 18.81 -15.23 10.70
CA ASP A 142 18.82 -16.27 11.73
C ASP A 142 19.87 -16.00 12.82
N ALA A 143 20.79 -15.08 12.55
CA ALA A 143 21.85 -14.70 13.47
C ALA A 143 21.28 -14.06 14.74
N ARG A 144 21.37 -14.77 15.86
CA ARG A 144 20.88 -14.33 17.19
C ARG A 144 21.66 -13.18 17.80
N ASN A 145 22.67 -12.69 17.10
CA ASN A 145 23.61 -11.71 17.61
C ASN A 145 23.51 -10.36 16.88
N LEU A 146 22.48 -10.22 16.04
CA LEU A 146 22.21 -9.08 15.20
C LEU A 146 20.77 -8.58 15.42
N ALA A 147 20.60 -7.44 16.09
CA ALA A 147 19.28 -6.81 16.23
C ALA A 147 19.00 -5.92 15.02
N LEU A 148 17.97 -6.25 14.23
CA LEU A 148 17.63 -5.52 13.01
C LEU A 148 16.70 -4.33 13.27
N LYS A 149 16.85 -3.26 12.50
CA LYS A 149 16.00 -2.06 12.58
C LYS A 149 14.52 -2.42 12.45
N GLY A 150 13.71 -1.91 13.37
CA GLY A 150 12.26 -2.13 13.40
C GLY A 150 11.81 -3.34 14.20
N SER A 151 12.73 -4.18 14.66
CA SER A 151 12.44 -5.22 15.64
C SER A 151 11.97 -4.59 16.96
N PHE A 152 11.13 -5.30 17.71
CA PHE A 152 10.58 -4.83 18.98
C PHE A 152 11.14 -5.63 20.14
N CYS A 153 11.69 -4.95 21.15
CA CYS A 153 12.19 -5.60 22.35
C CYS A 153 11.03 -5.91 23.28
N ILE A 154 10.74 -7.20 23.48
CA ILE A 154 9.63 -7.64 24.33
C ILE A 154 10.10 -7.72 25.77
N GLU A 155 11.25 -8.36 25.99
CA GLU A 155 11.81 -8.63 27.31
C GLU A 155 13.33 -8.51 27.28
N GLY A 156 13.90 -8.26 28.45
CA GLY A 156 15.34 -8.14 28.64
C GLY A 156 15.93 -6.85 28.12
N ASP A 157 17.24 -6.74 28.34
CA ASP A 157 18.03 -5.56 28.04
C ASP A 157 19.31 -5.96 27.33
N GLY A 158 19.92 -5.02 26.61
CA GLY A 158 21.19 -5.27 25.94
C GLY A 158 21.88 -4.01 25.48
N ILE A 159 23.13 -4.17 25.05
CA ILE A 159 23.93 -3.11 24.43
C ILE A 159 24.33 -3.63 23.06
N GLY A 160 24.14 -2.82 22.03
CA GLY A 160 24.54 -3.15 20.67
C GLY A 160 25.30 -2.01 20.00
N VAL A 161 26.31 -2.35 19.20
CA VAL A 161 27.01 -1.39 18.34
C VAL A 161 26.30 -1.26 17.00
N VAL A 162 26.09 -0.04 16.55
CA VAL A 162 25.46 0.25 15.27
C VAL A 162 26.36 -0.17 14.13
N ILE A 163 25.87 -1.08 13.28
CA ILE A 163 26.61 -1.53 12.09
C ILE A 163 26.09 -0.90 10.79
N ARG A 164 24.80 -0.56 10.72
CA ARG A 164 24.17 0.06 9.53
C ARG A 164 23.09 1.03 9.97
N THR A 165 22.96 2.14 9.26
CA THR A 165 21.95 3.19 9.53
C THR A 165 21.18 3.59 8.26
N GLY A 166 20.04 4.24 8.45
CA GLY A 166 19.27 4.85 7.36
C GLY A 166 18.85 3.87 6.27
N LYS A 167 19.21 4.19 5.01
CA LYS A 167 18.92 3.38 3.82
C LYS A 167 19.76 2.10 3.71
N TYR A 168 20.87 2.03 4.44
CA TYR A 168 21.78 0.89 4.41
C TYR A 168 21.36 -0.21 5.37
N THR A 169 20.41 0.04 6.29
CA THR A 169 19.85 -1.04 7.12
C THR A 169 19.09 -2.03 6.25
N VAL A 170 18.86 -3.25 6.75
CA VAL A 170 18.10 -4.28 6.04
C VAL A 170 16.71 -3.77 5.67
N LEU A 171 15.96 -3.26 6.64
CA LEU A 171 14.64 -2.66 6.41
C LEU A 171 14.72 -1.41 5.52
N GLY A 172 15.82 -0.65 5.60
CA GLY A 172 16.08 0.51 4.76
C GLY A 172 16.28 0.14 3.30
N GLY A 173 17.04 -0.92 3.03
CA GLY A 173 17.28 -1.46 1.69
C GLY A 173 16.01 -2.05 1.08
N ILE A 174 15.20 -2.75 1.87
CA ILE A 174 13.88 -3.25 1.43
C ILE A 174 12.96 -2.07 1.08
N ALA A 175 12.91 -1.03 1.92
CA ALA A 175 12.11 0.17 1.65
C ALA A 175 12.62 0.94 0.43
N ASP A 176 13.93 0.98 0.21
CA ASP A 176 14.54 1.63 -0.94
C ASP A 176 14.26 0.86 -2.24
N LEU A 177 14.37 -0.48 -2.22
CA LEU A 177 13.98 -1.33 -3.33
C LEU A 177 12.53 -1.07 -3.73
N HIS A 178 11.62 -0.97 -2.75
CA HIS A 178 10.21 -0.68 -3.01
C HIS A 178 9.98 0.70 -3.66
N ARG A 179 10.83 1.70 -3.36
CA ARG A 179 10.77 3.03 -4.01
C ARG A 179 11.29 3.01 -5.44
N HIS A 180 12.26 2.15 -5.73
CA HIS A 180 12.88 2.03 -7.05
C HIS A 180 12.10 1.11 -8.00
N VAL A 181 11.12 0.35 -7.51
CA VAL A 181 10.09 -0.25 -8.37
C VAL A 181 9.28 0.89 -8.97
N GLY A 182 9.65 1.30 -10.18
CA GLY A 182 8.93 2.33 -10.93
C GLY A 182 7.44 1.98 -11.02
N THR A 183 6.60 3.00 -11.06
CA THR A 183 5.17 2.80 -11.32
C THR A 183 5.01 2.22 -12.72
N THR A 184 4.88 0.90 -12.81
CA THR A 184 4.47 0.24 -14.05
C THR A 184 3.08 0.77 -14.41
N GLN A 185 2.90 1.12 -15.68
CA GLN A 185 1.57 1.50 -16.16
C GLN A 185 0.65 0.28 -16.07
N SER A 186 -0.60 0.50 -15.67
CA SER A 186 -1.58 -0.58 -15.62
C SER A 186 -1.88 -1.10 -17.03
N LYS A 187 -2.36 -2.35 -17.12
CA LYS A 187 -2.80 -2.94 -18.39
C LYS A 187 -3.90 -2.08 -19.04
N LEU A 188 -4.93 -1.73 -18.27
CA LEU A 188 -5.96 -0.78 -18.70
C LEU A 188 -5.41 0.55 -19.24
N GLN A 189 -4.42 1.14 -18.57
CA GLN A 189 -3.82 2.38 -19.03
C GLN A 189 -3.07 2.19 -20.37
N THR A 190 -2.42 1.05 -20.54
CA THR A 190 -1.73 0.68 -21.78
C THR A 190 -2.72 0.49 -22.92
N GLU A 191 -3.82 -0.24 -22.69
CA GLU A 191 -4.88 -0.46 -23.67
C GLU A 191 -5.58 0.85 -24.06
N ILE A 192 -5.88 1.72 -23.10
CA ILE A 192 -6.43 3.06 -23.37
C ILE A 192 -5.45 3.88 -24.22
N ASN A 193 -4.15 3.85 -23.91
CA ASN A 193 -3.16 4.58 -24.71
C ASN A 193 -3.07 4.04 -26.14
N GLN A 194 -3.09 2.72 -26.32
CA GLN A 194 -3.11 2.09 -27.65
C GLN A 194 -4.37 2.46 -28.44
N PHE A 195 -5.54 2.40 -27.78
CA PHE A 195 -6.81 2.81 -28.38
C PHE A 195 -6.81 4.29 -28.78
N VAL A 196 -6.34 5.17 -27.90
CA VAL A 196 -6.22 6.60 -28.19
C VAL A 196 -5.23 6.86 -29.32
N GLN A 197 -4.12 6.14 -29.37
CA GLN A 197 -3.14 6.26 -30.46
C GLN A 197 -3.73 5.82 -31.79
N PHE A 198 -4.47 4.70 -31.82
CA PHE A 198 -5.18 4.23 -33.00
C PHE A 198 -6.18 5.27 -33.53
N ILE A 199 -7.05 5.78 -32.65
CA ILE A 199 -8.03 6.82 -33.02
C ILE A 199 -7.33 8.12 -33.46
N SER A 200 -6.23 8.51 -32.82
CA SER A 200 -5.48 9.72 -33.18
C SER A 200 -4.85 9.60 -34.57
N ILE A 201 -4.29 8.44 -34.92
CA ILE A 201 -3.73 8.17 -36.26
C ILE A 201 -4.84 8.21 -37.31
N LEU A 202 -5.99 7.59 -37.03
CA LEU A 202 -7.15 7.61 -37.91
C LEU A 202 -7.68 9.03 -38.13
N ALA A 203 -7.84 9.80 -37.04
CA ALA A 203 -8.31 11.18 -37.07
C ALA A 203 -7.37 12.08 -37.89
N LEU A 204 -6.05 11.93 -37.71
CA LEU A 204 -5.05 12.67 -38.49
C LEU A 204 -5.12 12.30 -39.98
N GLY A 205 -5.23 11.01 -40.30
CA GLY A 205 -5.39 10.55 -41.68
C GLY A 205 -6.62 11.14 -42.36
N MET A 206 -7.77 11.12 -41.68
CA MET A 206 -9.00 11.75 -42.18
C MET A 206 -8.85 13.25 -42.34
N ALA A 207 -8.27 13.95 -41.35
CA ALA A 207 -8.10 15.40 -41.39
C ALA A 207 -7.21 15.84 -42.55
N VAL A 208 -6.07 15.15 -42.79
CA VAL A 208 -5.19 15.43 -43.94
C VAL A 208 -5.91 15.15 -45.25
N PHE A 209 -6.64 14.04 -45.34
CA PHE A 209 -7.38 13.67 -46.54
C PHE A 209 -8.44 14.71 -46.92
N PHE A 210 -9.28 15.13 -45.97
CA PHE A 210 -10.29 16.16 -46.20
C PHE A 210 -9.70 17.55 -46.44
N PHE A 211 -8.58 17.89 -45.78
CA PHE A 211 -7.86 19.14 -46.02
C PHE A 211 -7.33 19.20 -47.46
N LEU A 212 -6.70 18.13 -47.96
CA LEU A 212 -6.21 18.06 -49.33
C LEU A 212 -7.34 18.19 -50.36
N ILE A 213 -8.47 17.49 -50.14
CA ILE A 213 -9.65 17.63 -51.01
C ILE A 213 -10.18 19.06 -50.98
N GLY A 214 -10.27 19.68 -49.80
CA GLY A 214 -10.71 21.07 -49.62
C GLY A 214 -9.82 22.04 -50.42
N CYS A 215 -8.50 21.91 -50.32
CA CYS A 215 -7.56 22.75 -51.06
C CYS A 215 -7.67 22.57 -52.59
N VAL A 216 -7.85 21.33 -53.06
CA VAL A 216 -7.97 21.02 -54.50
C VAL A 216 -9.27 21.56 -55.08
N VAL A 217 -10.40 21.39 -54.37
CA VAL A 217 -11.72 21.86 -54.83
C VAL A 217 -11.80 23.40 -54.80
N ALA A 218 -11.22 24.04 -53.78
CA ALA A 218 -11.22 25.49 -53.63
C ALA A 218 -10.12 26.21 -54.46
N ARG A 219 -9.41 25.51 -55.35
CA ARG A 219 -8.31 26.06 -56.17
C ARG A 219 -7.28 26.86 -55.37
N PHE A 220 -6.96 26.43 -54.14
CA PHE A 220 -6.06 27.12 -53.21
C PHE A 220 -6.48 28.55 -52.78
N GLU A 221 -7.72 28.96 -53.00
CA GLU A 221 -8.26 30.18 -52.39
C GLU A 221 -8.66 29.92 -50.93
N ASN A 222 -8.31 30.81 -50.00
CA ASN A 222 -8.63 30.74 -48.57
C ASN A 222 -8.16 29.44 -47.86
N VAL A 223 -6.87 29.11 -47.98
CA VAL A 223 -6.24 27.94 -47.32
C VAL A 223 -6.41 27.96 -45.80
N LEU A 224 -6.42 29.15 -45.18
CA LEU A 224 -6.58 29.30 -43.73
C LEU A 224 -7.96 28.85 -43.24
N ASP A 225 -9.03 29.18 -43.97
CA ASP A 225 -10.39 28.80 -43.58
C ASP A 225 -10.59 27.29 -43.71
N HIS A 226 -10.01 26.66 -44.73
CA HIS A 226 -10.02 25.21 -44.92
C HIS A 226 -9.15 24.48 -43.89
N PHE A 227 -8.07 25.10 -43.42
CA PHE A 227 -7.27 24.58 -42.31
C PHE A 227 -8.05 24.62 -40.99
N ILE A 228 -8.74 25.72 -40.70
CA ILE A 228 -9.51 25.86 -39.47
C ILE A 228 -10.76 24.96 -39.51
N THR A 229 -11.57 25.03 -40.57
CA THR A 229 -12.85 24.30 -40.65
C THR A 229 -12.69 22.84 -41.07
N GLY A 230 -11.75 22.53 -41.95
CA GLY A 230 -11.54 21.16 -42.47
C GLY A 230 -10.57 20.35 -41.61
N PHE A 231 -9.43 20.90 -41.23
CA PHE A 231 -8.42 20.13 -40.48
C PHE A 231 -8.70 20.16 -38.97
N LEU A 232 -8.86 21.35 -38.38
CA LEU A 232 -8.94 21.50 -36.92
C LEU A 232 -10.27 20.98 -36.34
N VAL A 233 -11.42 21.26 -36.98
CA VAL A 233 -12.72 20.74 -36.54
C VAL A 233 -12.77 19.21 -36.63
N ILE A 234 -12.25 18.60 -37.70
CA ILE A 234 -12.23 17.14 -37.88
C ILE A 234 -11.36 16.47 -36.82
N ILE A 235 -10.20 17.04 -36.48
CA ILE A 235 -9.35 16.51 -35.41
C ILE A 235 -10.07 16.59 -34.06
N VAL A 236 -10.60 17.76 -33.71
CA VAL A 236 -11.28 17.96 -32.43
C VAL A 236 -12.51 17.05 -32.30
N ALA A 237 -13.28 16.85 -33.38
CA ALA A 237 -14.46 16.00 -33.39
C ALA A 237 -14.13 14.51 -33.18
N ASN A 238 -12.98 14.04 -33.67
CA ASN A 238 -12.59 12.64 -33.58
C ASN A 238 -11.78 12.27 -32.33
N VAL A 239 -11.22 13.24 -31.60
CA VAL A 239 -10.47 12.95 -30.37
C VAL A 239 -11.45 12.56 -29.25
N PRO A 240 -11.34 11.35 -28.67
CA PRO A 240 -12.28 10.87 -27.64
C PRO A 240 -11.95 11.47 -26.27
N GLN A 241 -12.23 12.76 -26.09
CA GLN A 241 -11.89 13.53 -24.89
C GLN A 241 -12.59 13.02 -23.63
N GLY A 242 -13.80 12.45 -23.77
CA GLY A 242 -14.59 11.92 -22.65
C GLY A 242 -14.22 10.51 -22.20
N LEU A 243 -13.47 9.75 -23.00
CA LEU A 243 -13.24 8.32 -22.74
C LEU A 243 -12.53 8.07 -21.40
N PRO A 244 -11.41 8.75 -21.06
CA PRO A 244 -10.74 8.51 -19.77
C PRO A 244 -11.63 8.86 -18.57
N ALA A 245 -12.46 9.90 -18.70
CA ALA A 245 -13.38 10.31 -17.64
C ALA A 245 -14.52 9.29 -17.44
N MET A 246 -15.05 8.73 -18.54
CA MET A 246 -16.05 7.67 -18.48
C MET A 246 -15.51 6.40 -17.81
N VAL A 247 -14.32 5.94 -18.20
CA VAL A 247 -13.68 4.76 -17.60
C VAL A 247 -13.43 4.98 -16.10
N MET A 248 -12.89 6.15 -15.72
CA MET A 248 -12.67 6.50 -14.31
C MET A 248 -13.97 6.54 -13.49
N SER A 249 -15.07 7.04 -14.06
CA SER A 249 -16.39 7.04 -13.43
C SER A 249 -16.88 5.60 -13.18
N GLN A 250 -16.75 4.72 -14.17
CA GLN A 250 -17.13 3.31 -14.03
C GLN A 250 -16.30 2.60 -12.96
N LEU A 251 -14.97 2.79 -12.97
CA LEU A 251 -14.08 2.25 -11.92
C LEU A 251 -14.44 2.76 -10.52
N ALA A 252 -14.82 4.04 -10.40
CA ALA A 252 -15.26 4.61 -9.12
C ALA A 252 -16.57 3.97 -8.61
N ILE A 253 -17.51 3.66 -9.51
CA ILE A 253 -18.74 2.92 -9.17
C ILE A 253 -18.39 1.51 -8.70
N ILE A 254 -17.48 0.82 -9.38
CA ILE A 254 -17.02 -0.52 -8.99
C ILE A 254 -16.34 -0.48 -7.61
N ALA A 255 -15.45 0.48 -7.37
CA ALA A 255 -14.80 0.67 -6.07
C ALA A 255 -15.81 0.87 -4.94
N ARG A 256 -16.88 1.64 -5.17
CA ARG A 256 -17.98 1.81 -4.20
C ARG A 256 -18.73 0.51 -3.95
N ARG A 257 -18.98 -0.30 -4.97
CA ARG A 257 -19.63 -1.63 -4.82
C ARG A 257 -18.74 -2.60 -4.06
N MET A 258 -17.43 -2.58 -4.28
CA MET A 258 -16.45 -3.39 -3.54
C MET A 258 -16.32 -2.95 -2.07
N ALA A 259 -16.36 -1.65 -1.80
CA ALA A 259 -16.34 -1.13 -0.43
C ALA A 259 -17.55 -1.59 0.40
N LYS A 260 -18.73 -1.76 -0.21
CA LYS A 260 -19.91 -2.36 0.45
C LYS A 260 -19.69 -3.83 0.85
N LYS A 261 -18.71 -4.51 0.25
CA LYS A 261 -18.27 -5.87 0.60
C LYS A 261 -17.00 -5.87 1.45
N ASN A 262 -16.66 -4.76 2.12
CA ASN A 262 -15.45 -4.58 2.94
C ASN A 262 -14.12 -4.68 2.18
N VAL A 263 -14.12 -4.50 0.85
CA VAL A 263 -12.91 -4.44 0.04
C VAL A 263 -12.59 -2.98 -0.29
N PHE A 264 -11.51 -2.46 0.29
CA PHE A 264 -11.12 -1.06 0.15
C PHE A 264 -9.98 -0.88 -0.83
N ILE A 265 -10.25 -0.14 -1.91
CA ILE A 265 -9.30 0.07 -2.99
C ILE A 265 -8.66 1.46 -2.86
N LYS A 266 -7.32 1.50 -2.79
CA LYS A 266 -6.56 2.75 -2.71
C LYS A 266 -6.33 3.42 -4.08
N LYS A 267 -6.21 2.63 -5.14
CA LYS A 267 -5.98 3.08 -6.52
C LYS A 267 -6.99 2.40 -7.45
N LEU A 268 -7.75 3.17 -8.23
CA LEU A 268 -8.82 2.63 -9.08
C LEU A 268 -8.30 1.68 -10.16
N ASP A 269 -7.10 1.93 -10.68
CA ASP A 269 -6.48 1.11 -11.73
C ASP A 269 -6.20 -0.34 -11.29
N VAL A 270 -6.10 -0.60 -9.99
CA VAL A 270 -5.84 -1.93 -9.41
C VAL A 270 -7.04 -2.88 -9.57
N ILE A 271 -8.25 -2.34 -9.78
CA ILE A 271 -9.46 -3.14 -10.00
C ILE A 271 -9.30 -4.04 -11.23
N ASP A 272 -8.77 -3.47 -12.31
CA ASP A 272 -8.54 -4.18 -13.56
C ASP A 272 -7.40 -5.19 -13.42
N GLU A 273 -6.29 -4.79 -12.80
CA GLU A 273 -5.16 -5.66 -12.55
C GLU A 273 -5.52 -6.90 -11.73
N LEU A 274 -6.41 -6.76 -10.74
CA LEU A 274 -6.92 -7.88 -9.95
C LEU A 274 -7.78 -8.83 -10.79
N GLY A 275 -8.59 -8.30 -11.73
CA GLY A 275 -9.38 -9.11 -12.64
C GLY A 275 -8.53 -9.84 -13.69
N ALA A 276 -7.42 -9.24 -14.10
CA ALA A 276 -6.47 -9.80 -15.06
C ALA A 276 -5.32 -10.59 -14.41
N ALA A 277 -5.39 -10.83 -13.10
CA ALA A 277 -4.36 -11.54 -12.36
C ALA A 277 -4.43 -13.05 -12.68
N THR A 278 -3.30 -13.60 -13.15
CA THR A 278 -3.15 -15.04 -13.41
C THR A 278 -2.43 -15.78 -12.29
N VAL A 279 -1.64 -15.06 -11.51
CA VAL A 279 -0.87 -15.59 -10.38
C VAL A 279 -1.15 -14.73 -9.16
N VAL A 280 -1.54 -15.37 -8.06
CA VAL A 280 -1.73 -14.71 -6.77
C VAL A 280 -0.63 -15.20 -5.84
N ALA A 281 0.31 -14.31 -5.53
CA ALA A 281 1.30 -14.54 -4.49
C ALA A 281 0.72 -14.05 -3.15
N THR A 282 0.47 -14.98 -2.23
CA THR A 282 -0.08 -14.69 -0.91
C THR A 282 0.95 -14.97 0.16
N ASP A 283 1.02 -14.09 1.16
CA ASP A 283 1.72 -14.40 2.40
C ASP A 283 0.92 -15.45 3.19
N LYS A 284 1.61 -16.24 4.02
CA LYS A 284 0.99 -17.24 4.89
C LYS A 284 0.43 -16.54 6.14
N THR A 285 1.31 -15.88 6.88
CA THR A 285 1.02 -15.41 8.24
C THR A 285 0.17 -14.13 8.19
N GLY A 286 -1.03 -14.17 8.78
CA GLY A 286 -1.94 -13.01 8.82
C GLY A 286 -2.69 -12.73 7.51
N THR A 287 -2.45 -13.52 6.46
CA THR A 287 -3.20 -13.45 5.18
C THR A 287 -3.98 -14.74 4.93
N ILE A 288 -3.30 -15.90 4.82
CA ILE A 288 -3.97 -17.21 4.76
C ILE A 288 -4.38 -17.65 6.19
N THR A 289 -3.49 -17.44 7.16
CA THR A 289 -3.74 -17.78 8.56
C THR A 289 -4.25 -16.56 9.34
N GLN A 290 -5.00 -16.81 10.41
CA GLN A 290 -5.51 -15.74 11.29
C GLN A 290 -4.41 -15.09 12.16
N ASN A 291 -3.13 -15.50 12.02
CA ASN A 291 -2.04 -15.13 12.91
C ASN A 291 -2.39 -15.34 14.41
N LEU A 292 -3.09 -16.44 14.70
CA LEU A 292 -3.52 -16.83 16.03
C LEU A 292 -3.14 -18.30 16.25
N MET A 293 -2.36 -18.55 17.29
CA MET A 293 -2.04 -19.91 17.71
C MET A 293 -3.25 -20.56 18.39
N VAL A 294 -3.67 -21.70 17.83
CA VAL A 294 -4.84 -22.47 18.25
C VAL A 294 -4.42 -23.93 18.43
N LEU A 295 -5.00 -24.61 19.43
CA LEU A 295 -4.86 -26.04 19.61
C LEU A 295 -5.63 -26.77 18.49
N THR A 296 -4.91 -27.44 17.60
CA THR A 296 -5.47 -28.17 16.45
C THR A 296 -5.73 -29.63 16.79
N ASP A 297 -4.78 -30.29 17.43
CA ASP A 297 -4.79 -31.75 17.60
C ASP A 297 -4.50 -32.14 19.06
N LEU A 298 -5.05 -33.28 19.47
CA LEU A 298 -4.83 -33.89 20.77
C LEU A 298 -4.47 -35.37 20.59
N TRP A 299 -3.49 -35.85 21.34
CA TRP A 299 -3.12 -37.26 21.36
C TRP A 299 -3.23 -37.81 22.78
N TYR A 300 -4.13 -38.77 22.98
CA TYR A 300 -4.32 -39.48 24.25
C TYR A 300 -4.91 -40.87 23.98
N ASN A 301 -4.75 -41.82 24.91
CA ASN A 301 -5.21 -43.22 24.74
C ASN A 301 -4.76 -43.88 23.41
N ARG A 302 -3.55 -43.55 22.95
CA ARG A 302 -2.99 -44.00 21.65
C ARG A 302 -3.86 -43.64 20.44
N ARG A 303 -4.73 -42.64 20.57
CA ARG A 303 -5.60 -42.13 19.52
C ARG A 303 -5.25 -40.67 19.23
N HIS A 304 -5.27 -40.34 17.95
CA HIS A 304 -5.06 -38.97 17.48
C HIS A 304 -6.42 -38.35 17.18
N TYR A 305 -6.73 -37.25 17.88
CA TYR A 305 -7.97 -36.49 17.72
C TYR A 305 -7.65 -35.20 16.96
N ILE A 306 -8.12 -35.13 15.72
CA ILE A 306 -7.92 -33.99 14.84
C ILE A 306 -9.08 -33.01 15.03
N GLY A 307 -8.80 -31.80 15.49
CA GLY A 307 -9.77 -30.73 15.63
C GLY A 307 -9.85 -29.88 14.36
N HIS A 308 -10.97 -29.92 13.65
CA HIS A 308 -11.20 -29.05 12.49
C HIS A 308 -11.42 -27.59 12.93
N CYS A 309 -10.40 -26.74 12.84
CA CYS A 309 -10.53 -25.31 13.13
C CYS A 309 -11.46 -24.62 12.14
N ASP A 310 -12.70 -24.37 12.55
CA ASP A 310 -13.67 -23.63 11.74
C ASP A 310 -13.41 -22.12 11.89
N MET A 311 -13.26 -21.40 10.77
CA MET A 311 -12.81 -19.99 10.73
C MET A 311 -13.73 -19.03 11.51
N GLY A 312 -14.98 -19.41 11.76
CA GLY A 312 -15.95 -18.64 12.54
C GLY A 312 -15.85 -18.81 14.06
N ASN A 313 -15.13 -19.83 14.55
CA ASN A 313 -14.98 -20.11 15.99
C ASN A 313 -13.62 -20.77 16.30
N PRO A 314 -12.51 -20.02 16.17
CA PRO A 314 -11.15 -20.56 16.22
C PRO A 314 -10.73 -21.15 17.58
N GLY A 315 -11.54 -21.08 18.64
CA GLY A 315 -11.18 -21.59 19.97
C GLY A 315 -11.83 -22.91 20.38
N ARG A 316 -12.61 -23.57 19.51
CA ARG A 316 -13.61 -24.56 19.97
C ARG A 316 -13.61 -25.91 19.27
N SER A 317 -12.72 -26.20 18.33
CA SER A 317 -12.85 -27.40 17.49
C SER A 317 -12.36 -28.70 18.15
N ALA A 318 -11.09 -28.79 18.53
CA ALA A 318 -10.50 -30.00 19.10
C ALA A 318 -11.13 -30.39 20.45
N MET A 319 -11.30 -29.40 21.34
CA MET A 319 -11.88 -29.62 22.67
C MET A 319 -13.35 -30.04 22.61
N ARG A 320 -14.14 -29.52 21.66
CA ARG A 320 -15.56 -29.86 21.58
C ARG A 320 -15.78 -31.25 21.01
N GLN A 321 -14.93 -31.72 20.10
CA GLN A 321 -15.00 -33.07 19.56
C GLN A 321 -14.57 -34.12 20.60
N ALA A 322 -13.64 -33.77 21.49
CA ALA A 322 -13.28 -34.60 22.64
C ALA A 322 -14.31 -34.50 23.80
N ALA A 323 -15.05 -33.39 23.90
CA ALA A 323 -16.08 -33.14 24.90
C ALA A 323 -17.53 -33.40 24.41
N VAL A 324 -17.72 -34.15 23.32
CA VAL A 324 -19.07 -34.57 22.85
C VAL A 324 -19.73 -35.53 23.83
N CYS A 325 -18.95 -36.14 24.73
CA CYS A 325 -19.46 -37.02 25.78
C CYS A 325 -19.68 -36.23 27.08
N ASP A 326 -20.83 -36.43 27.74
CA ASP A 326 -21.17 -35.85 29.06
C ASP A 326 -20.12 -36.20 30.14
N GLU A 327 -19.31 -37.24 29.91
CA GLU A 327 -18.11 -37.56 30.68
C GLU A 327 -16.87 -37.55 29.77
N LEU A 328 -15.87 -36.74 30.14
CA LEU A 328 -14.56 -36.76 29.48
C LEU A 328 -13.83 -38.07 29.82
N GLU A 329 -13.45 -38.84 28.80
CA GLU A 329 -12.69 -40.07 28.95
C GLU A 329 -11.33 -39.82 29.63
N ARG A 330 -10.97 -40.60 30.66
CA ARG A 330 -9.63 -40.52 31.27
C ARG A 330 -8.56 -40.98 30.27
N PRO A 331 -7.42 -40.29 30.12
CA PRO A 331 -6.85 -39.25 31.00
C PRO A 331 -7.09 -37.80 30.54
N LEU A 332 -8.09 -37.53 29.69
CA LEU A 332 -8.31 -36.18 29.14
C LEU A 332 -8.51 -35.08 30.22
N PRO A 333 -9.28 -35.30 31.31
CA PRO A 333 -9.40 -34.31 32.38
C PRO A 333 -8.07 -33.99 33.06
N ASP A 334 -7.20 -34.98 33.24
CA ASP A 334 -5.89 -34.80 33.87
C ASP A 334 -4.98 -33.96 32.97
N ILE A 335 -4.98 -34.24 31.66
CA ILE A 335 -4.23 -33.46 30.67
C ILE A 335 -4.72 -32.01 30.66
N LEU A 336 -6.02 -31.76 30.65
CA LEU A 336 -6.57 -30.40 30.69
C LEU A 336 -6.21 -29.67 32.00
N THR A 337 -6.20 -30.40 33.12
CA THR A 337 -5.78 -29.85 34.42
C THR A 337 -4.31 -29.45 34.36
N VAL A 338 -3.42 -30.31 33.86
CA VAL A 338 -2.00 -29.97 33.66
C VAL A 338 -1.84 -28.79 32.69
N MET A 339 -2.56 -28.76 31.57
CA MET A 339 -2.51 -27.65 30.60
C MET A 339 -2.98 -26.31 31.18
N SER A 340 -3.87 -26.33 32.17
CA SER A 340 -4.34 -25.11 32.84
C SER A 340 -3.43 -24.66 33.98
N VAL A 341 -2.89 -25.59 34.77
CA VAL A 341 -2.02 -25.29 35.92
C VAL A 341 -0.60 -24.96 35.47
N CYS A 342 -0.05 -25.70 34.50
CA CYS A 342 1.28 -25.47 33.94
C CYS A 342 1.27 -24.38 32.84
N ASN A 343 0.47 -23.33 33.01
CA ASN A 343 0.35 -22.25 32.04
C ASN A 343 0.42 -20.89 32.75
N ARG A 344 1.33 -20.03 32.29
CA ARG A 344 1.50 -18.65 32.82
C ARG A 344 0.62 -17.62 32.11
N ALA A 345 -0.22 -18.04 31.15
CA ALA A 345 -1.11 -17.14 30.44
C ALA A 345 -2.12 -16.46 31.37
N GLN A 346 -2.21 -15.14 31.29
CA GLN A 346 -3.17 -14.33 32.04
C GLN A 346 -4.10 -13.60 31.08
N PHE A 347 -5.39 -13.56 31.40
CA PHE A 347 -6.35 -12.77 30.65
C PHE A 347 -6.33 -11.32 31.12
N GLU A 348 -5.75 -10.43 30.32
CA GLU A 348 -5.81 -9.00 30.59
C GLU A 348 -7.20 -8.45 30.19
N ARG A 349 -7.92 -7.84 31.13
CA ARG A 349 -9.16 -7.11 30.83
C ARG A 349 -8.81 -5.79 30.16
N VAL A 350 -8.67 -5.81 28.84
CA VAL A 350 -8.53 -4.58 28.05
C VAL A 350 -9.86 -3.84 28.02
N ARG A 351 -10.05 -2.86 28.92
CA ARG A 351 -11.12 -1.86 28.78
C ARG A 351 -10.84 -1.09 27.49
N LYS A 352 -11.68 -1.23 26.46
CA LYS A 352 -11.64 -0.35 25.28
C LYS A 352 -11.84 1.09 25.75
N SER A 353 -10.76 1.84 25.88
CA SER A 353 -10.78 3.28 26.11
C SER A 353 -11.54 3.93 24.96
N MET A 354 -12.78 4.32 25.23
CA MET A 354 -13.64 5.02 24.27
C MET A 354 -13.24 6.51 24.24
N ARG A 355 -12.00 6.83 23.86
CA ARG A 355 -11.64 8.22 23.51
C ARG A 355 -12.30 8.55 22.17
N ARG A 356 -13.30 9.44 22.21
CA ARG A 356 -14.10 9.92 21.07
C ARG A 356 -13.23 10.64 20.03
N VAL A 357 -12.69 9.91 19.06
CA VAL A 357 -12.20 10.50 17.81
C VAL A 357 -13.31 10.35 16.76
N TRP A 358 -14.09 11.42 16.59
CA TRP A 358 -15.32 11.44 15.78
C TRP A 358 -15.13 11.08 14.30
N THR A 359 -13.92 11.14 13.77
CA THR A 359 -13.61 10.90 12.36
C THR A 359 -13.46 9.42 11.99
N GLN A 360 -13.07 8.53 12.91
CA GLN A 360 -12.96 7.09 12.62
C GLN A 360 -14.29 6.34 12.74
N ARG A 361 -15.26 6.86 13.50
CA ARG A 361 -16.58 6.23 13.65
C ARG A 361 -17.41 6.26 12.38
N ALA A 362 -17.31 7.28 11.53
CA ALA A 362 -18.06 7.30 10.28
C ALA A 362 -17.62 6.17 9.31
N LEU A 363 -16.34 5.78 9.36
CA LEU A 363 -15.83 4.65 8.58
C LEU A 363 -16.20 3.30 9.22
N GLN A 364 -16.15 3.19 10.55
CA GLN A 364 -16.47 1.96 11.29
C GLN A 364 -17.97 1.66 11.42
N LYS A 365 -18.85 2.68 11.38
CA LYS A 365 -20.31 2.48 11.52
C LYS A 365 -20.93 1.80 10.30
N ALA A 366 -20.27 1.82 9.15
CA ALA A 366 -20.67 1.05 7.97
C ALA A 366 -20.22 -0.42 8.04
N THR A 367 -19.33 -0.78 8.96
CA THR A 367 -18.68 -2.10 9.03
C THR A 367 -19.22 -2.99 10.15
N ASN A 368 -19.89 -2.44 11.16
CA ASN A 368 -20.30 -3.17 12.36
C ASN A 368 -21.80 -3.08 12.63
N GLU A 369 -22.59 -3.76 11.81
CA GLU A 369 -23.85 -4.36 12.25
C GLU A 369 -23.73 -5.88 12.14
N ARG A 370 -22.93 -6.47 13.04
CA ARG A 370 -23.12 -7.80 13.65
C ARG A 370 -21.92 -8.12 14.54
N ASN A 371 -22.20 -8.75 15.66
CA ASN A 371 -21.28 -9.31 16.67
C ASN A 371 -20.79 -8.34 17.76
N HIS A 372 -21.66 -8.15 18.76
CA HIS A 372 -21.25 -7.85 20.13
C HIS A 372 -20.59 -9.09 20.75
N ILE A 373 -19.26 -9.23 20.63
CA ILE A 373 -18.44 -10.00 21.57
C ILE A 373 -17.16 -9.21 21.82
N ALA A 374 -16.90 -8.88 23.08
CA ALA A 374 -15.66 -8.23 23.49
C ALA A 374 -14.48 -9.17 23.18
N GLY A 375 -13.56 -8.73 22.30
CA GLY A 375 -12.35 -9.48 22.00
C GLY A 375 -11.45 -9.54 23.23
N LEU A 376 -11.28 -10.73 23.80
CA LEU A 376 -10.22 -11.05 24.75
C LEU A 376 -8.91 -11.19 23.96
N THR A 377 -7.98 -10.27 24.12
CA THR A 377 -6.63 -10.41 23.58
C THR A 377 -5.80 -11.26 24.54
N LYS A 378 -5.30 -12.41 24.09
CA LYS A 378 -4.32 -13.19 24.85
C LYS A 378 -2.99 -12.44 24.84
N LYS A 379 -2.44 -12.16 26.03
CA LYS A 379 -1.09 -11.67 26.20
C LYS A 379 -0.30 -12.81 26.84
N PHE A 380 0.75 -13.25 26.18
CA PHE A 380 1.67 -14.23 26.75
C PHE A 380 2.73 -13.44 27.50
N THR A 381 2.67 -13.47 28.83
CA THR A 381 3.75 -12.98 29.68
C THR A 381 4.47 -14.23 30.17
N VAL A 382 5.70 -14.44 29.70
CA VAL A 382 6.54 -15.55 30.16
C VAL A 382 7.50 -14.96 31.18
N VAL A 383 7.12 -15.01 32.47
CA VAL A 383 8.04 -14.66 33.58
C VAL A 383 9.25 -15.56 33.56
#